data_AF-A0A7Y5EPK8-F1
#
_entry.id   AF-A0A7Y5EPK8-F1
#
_cell.length_a   1.000
_cell.length_b   1.000
_cell.length_c   1.000
_cell.angle_alpha   90.00
_cell.angle_beta   90.00
_cell.angle_gamma   90.00
#
_symmetry.space_group_name_H-M   'P 1'
#
loop_
_entity.id
_entity.type
_entity.pdbx_description
1 polymer ?
#
loop_
_entity_poly.entity_id
_entity_poly.type
_entity_poly.pdbx_seq_one_letter_code
_entity_poly.pdbx_strand_id
1 'polypeptide(L)'
;MQKRLWSCAVLLAVSTMVFAQDETIIHGPSEIVTPVFRSMKNISQAHLADNRLELPKFAQRYVHKPKGKDDAPGTDSEGPYAIDESVFGGTIQAYTLGRGFAGPAPNEWTPPDPDMAVGRNHVIGVNNDDIVIYTKNGQQLSSVDANTLFNSNDFIFDSWCAYDPWWDRFLVLFARQQSPQSSWELAVSRTGNPMDGWWVYRINARLRAGQDIAQWPDYEKLGFNKDVLALHGNMYQFGGGFLGSQITLLNKAQIYNGQASTRYDVFYSGLGTLHPAEMFTMPDGQEALFLCAVGGGNQMRVRKIINPSQFWANGTEPTFESNNVAIPNYASSPGGRQPGTTTRISNIDSRLLNATYAHGVMTTGHSVARDWGDGLGSRAAARIYRMTVAVGQTPSVTTVTYGAPGMDYYFPAMQVNRDKDILFIMGRSSDSPATFAEVAVSAWRNGQPNPESATPVALGNSAYGGNRWGDYFGVGLDPTDMRTVWGVGQRATGGNWSAWIQEWRYSVRPGDVDLNGCVDDTDLAAVLAAFGLNSPLHPADLNTDGRIDDDDLAIVLSNFGAGC
;
A
#
# COMPACT_ATOMS: atom_id res chain seq x y z
N MET A 1 -27.27 16.39 -17.18
CA MET A 1 -26.36 15.65 -16.27
C MET A 1 -26.56 16.18 -14.85
N GLN A 2 -27.17 15.41 -13.97
CA GLN A 2 -27.13 15.70 -12.53
C GLN A 2 -25.81 15.14 -12.00
N LYS A 3 -25.02 15.93 -11.27
CA LYS A 3 -23.95 15.37 -10.44
C LYS A 3 -24.58 14.42 -9.45
N ARG A 4 -24.19 13.15 -9.44
CA ARG A 4 -24.68 12.14 -8.50
C ARG A 4 -24.04 12.37 -7.13
N LEU A 5 -24.48 13.42 -6.45
CA LEU A 5 -24.22 13.67 -5.03
C LEU A 5 -24.96 12.61 -4.19
N TRP A 6 -24.46 11.38 -4.23
CA TRP A 6 -24.64 10.43 -3.14
C TRP A 6 -23.76 10.93 -2.01
N SER A 7 -24.32 11.86 -1.24
CA SER A 7 -23.72 12.31 0.00
C SER A 7 -23.71 11.13 0.97
N CYS A 8 -22.65 10.32 0.93
CA CYS A 8 -22.30 9.48 2.06
C CYS A 8 -22.24 10.40 3.27
N ALA A 9 -23.22 10.26 4.16
CA ALA A 9 -23.22 10.90 5.45
C ALA A 9 -22.18 10.17 6.32
N VAL A 10 -20.90 10.38 5.98
CA VAL A 10 -19.75 9.99 6.78
C VAL A 10 -19.94 10.67 8.13
N LEU A 11 -20.52 9.92 9.05
CA LEU A 11 -20.77 10.37 10.40
C LEU A 11 -19.40 10.57 11.03
N LEU A 12 -18.98 11.84 11.07
CA LEU A 12 -17.84 12.37 11.81
C LEU A 12 -18.09 12.24 13.32
N ALA A 13 -18.32 11.01 13.75
CA ALA A 13 -18.09 10.57 15.10
C ALA A 13 -16.59 10.70 15.34
N VAL A 14 -16.20 11.86 15.88
CA VAL A 14 -14.89 12.04 16.51
C VAL A 14 -14.84 11.08 17.70
N SER A 15 -14.50 9.83 17.44
CA SER A 15 -14.35 8.82 18.47
C SER A 15 -13.08 9.12 19.24
N THR A 16 -13.21 9.93 20.29
CA THR A 16 -12.39 9.79 21.49
C THR A 16 -12.67 8.39 22.04
N MET A 17 -12.00 7.37 21.48
CA MET A 17 -12.21 5.97 21.89
C MET A 17 -11.83 5.84 23.36
N VAL A 18 -12.84 5.54 24.18
CA VAL A 18 -12.66 5.41 25.62
C VAL A 18 -12.01 4.06 25.89
N PHE A 19 -10.69 4.07 26.11
CA PHE A 19 -9.91 2.91 26.55
C PHE A 19 -10.29 2.47 27.99
N ALA A 20 -11.51 1.95 28.19
CA ALA A 20 -11.95 1.29 29.43
C ALA A 20 -13.29 0.52 29.29
N GLN A 21 -13.44 -0.36 28.30
CA GLN A 21 -14.53 -1.36 28.27
C GLN A 21 -14.01 -2.71 27.79
N ASP A 22 -14.60 -3.80 28.30
CA ASP A 22 -14.26 -5.17 27.92
C ASP A 22 -14.60 -5.42 26.45
N GLU A 23 -13.60 -5.70 25.63
CA GLU A 23 -13.81 -5.97 24.22
C GLU A 23 -14.36 -7.38 24.01
N THR A 24 -15.65 -7.48 23.72
CA THR A 24 -16.25 -8.71 23.22
C THR A 24 -15.65 -9.06 21.86
N ILE A 25 -14.82 -10.10 21.83
CA ILE A 25 -14.39 -10.76 20.61
C ILE A 25 -15.46 -11.80 20.26
N ILE A 26 -16.06 -11.70 19.09
CA ILE A 26 -16.98 -12.73 18.56
C ILE A 26 -16.29 -13.34 17.34
N HIS A 27 -16.11 -14.66 17.32
CA HIS A 27 -15.43 -15.35 16.23
C HIS A 27 -16.11 -16.68 15.88
N GLY A 28 -15.91 -17.14 14.64
CA GLY A 28 -16.40 -18.44 14.20
C GLY A 28 -16.54 -18.55 12.67
N PRO A 29 -16.81 -19.77 12.16
CA PRO A 29 -17.15 -19.99 10.76
C PRO A 29 -18.44 -19.27 10.35
N SER A 30 -18.54 -18.95 9.07
CA SER A 30 -19.67 -18.25 8.46
C SER A 30 -20.01 -18.92 7.11
N GLU A 31 -20.60 -18.19 6.16
CA GLU A 31 -21.01 -18.73 4.86
C GLU A 31 -19.88 -19.37 4.01
N ILE A 32 -20.29 -20.17 3.01
CA ILE A 32 -19.45 -20.58 1.88
C ILE A 32 -19.50 -19.48 0.82
N VAL A 33 -18.38 -18.80 0.58
CA VAL A 33 -18.24 -17.83 -0.51
C VAL A 33 -17.96 -18.57 -1.82
N THR A 34 -18.54 -18.13 -2.93
CA THR A 34 -18.42 -18.79 -4.25
C THR A 34 -17.86 -17.83 -5.31
N PRO A 35 -17.00 -18.32 -6.23
CA PRO A 35 -16.42 -17.51 -7.29
C PRO A 35 -17.30 -17.38 -8.52
N VAL A 36 -17.08 -16.30 -9.27
CA VAL A 36 -17.47 -16.17 -10.67
C VAL A 36 -16.24 -15.80 -11.51
N PHE A 37 -16.09 -16.35 -12.71
CA PHE A 37 -15.01 -15.97 -13.62
C PHE A 37 -15.30 -14.64 -14.34
N ARG A 38 -14.27 -13.80 -14.49
CA ARG A 38 -14.28 -12.52 -15.22
C ARG A 38 -12.99 -12.32 -16.03
N SER A 39 -13.04 -11.50 -17.07
CA SER A 39 -11.88 -11.18 -17.92
C SER A 39 -11.88 -9.70 -18.31
N MET A 40 -10.87 -8.95 -17.87
CA MET A 40 -10.70 -7.54 -18.24
C MET A 40 -10.42 -7.35 -19.75
N LYS A 41 -9.76 -8.32 -20.41
CA LYS A 41 -9.49 -8.29 -21.87
C LYS A 41 -10.76 -8.10 -22.71
N ASN A 42 -11.91 -8.59 -22.24
CA ASN A 42 -13.19 -8.49 -22.94
C ASN A 42 -13.96 -7.20 -22.59
N ILE A 43 -13.57 -6.50 -21.52
CA ILE A 43 -14.21 -5.27 -21.04
C ILE A 43 -13.47 -4.04 -21.60
N SER A 44 -12.14 -4.08 -21.63
CA SER A 44 -11.31 -2.95 -22.05
C SER A 44 -11.51 -2.54 -23.51
N GLN A 45 -11.88 -3.48 -24.40
CA GLN A 45 -12.16 -3.15 -25.81
C GLN A 45 -13.39 -2.25 -26.00
N ALA A 46 -14.33 -2.22 -25.04
CA ALA A 46 -15.44 -1.25 -25.06
C ALA A 46 -14.96 0.13 -24.60
N HIS A 47 -14.38 0.23 -23.40
CA HIS A 47 -13.97 1.53 -22.84
C HIS A 47 -12.82 2.20 -23.61
N LEU A 48 -11.88 1.45 -24.20
CA LEU A 48 -10.82 2.02 -25.05
C LEU A 48 -11.33 2.53 -26.41
N ALA A 49 -12.54 2.14 -26.82
CA ALA A 49 -13.20 2.72 -27.99
C ALA A 49 -13.96 4.01 -27.63
N ASP A 50 -14.62 4.04 -26.46
CA ASP A 50 -15.44 5.17 -26.00
C ASP A 50 -14.61 6.33 -25.45
N ASN A 51 -13.45 6.05 -24.82
CA ASN A 51 -12.48 7.07 -24.35
C ASN A 51 -11.76 7.83 -25.48
N ARG A 52 -12.32 7.84 -26.70
CA ARG A 52 -12.02 8.86 -27.73
C ARG A 52 -12.77 10.17 -27.45
N LEU A 53 -12.67 10.68 -26.23
CA LEU A 53 -13.03 12.06 -25.91
C LEU A 53 -12.24 12.99 -26.84
N GLU A 54 -12.94 13.85 -27.61
CA GLU A 54 -12.27 14.77 -28.53
C GLU A 54 -11.31 15.68 -27.77
N LEU A 55 -10.00 15.55 -28.03
CA LEU A 55 -9.01 16.54 -27.62
C LEU A 55 -9.48 17.92 -28.12
N PRO A 56 -9.70 18.92 -27.23
CA PRO A 56 -10.24 20.19 -27.64
C PRO A 56 -9.28 20.89 -28.61
N LYS A 57 -9.79 21.22 -29.80
CA LYS A 57 -9.04 21.76 -30.94
C LYS A 57 -8.54 23.19 -30.66
N PHE A 58 -7.51 23.33 -29.82
CA PHE A 58 -6.83 24.61 -29.62
C PHE A 58 -5.88 24.91 -30.79
N ALA A 59 -5.81 26.19 -31.15
CA ALA A 59 -5.46 26.61 -32.50
C ALA A 59 -3.95 26.59 -32.80
N GLN A 60 -3.63 26.37 -34.08
CA GLN A 60 -2.30 26.61 -34.64
C GLN A 60 -1.92 28.10 -34.62
N ARG A 61 -0.61 28.37 -34.75
CA ARG A 61 0.13 29.66 -34.69
C ARG A 61 0.65 29.93 -33.26
N TYR A 62 1.90 30.33 -33.07
CA TYR A 62 2.79 31.01 -34.03
C TYR A 62 3.97 30.20 -34.56
N VAL A 63 4.45 30.62 -35.74
CA VAL A 63 5.69 30.17 -36.38
C VAL A 63 6.75 31.24 -36.21
N HIS A 64 7.98 30.85 -35.83
CA HIS A 64 9.22 31.44 -36.37
C HIS A 64 10.38 30.43 -36.26
N LYS A 65 11.09 30.22 -37.38
CA LYS A 65 12.49 29.74 -37.43
C LYS A 65 13.33 30.88 -38.01
N PRO A 66 14.61 30.99 -37.65
CA PRO A 66 15.65 30.41 -38.53
C PRO A 66 16.84 29.78 -37.77
N LYS A 67 17.86 29.18 -38.39
CA LYS A 67 17.97 28.27 -39.57
C LYS A 67 19.46 27.93 -39.80
N GLY A 68 19.84 26.66 -39.70
CA GLY A 68 21.15 26.10 -40.11
C GLY A 68 21.20 24.63 -39.66
N LYS A 69 21.47 23.60 -40.49
CA LYS A 69 22.53 23.34 -41.51
C LYS A 69 23.89 23.01 -40.87
N ASP A 70 24.58 21.90 -41.12
CA ASP A 70 24.39 20.66 -41.94
C ASP A 70 25.28 19.53 -41.30
N ASP A 71 25.27 18.21 -41.59
CA ASP A 71 24.46 17.29 -42.44
C ASP A 71 24.60 15.82 -41.95
N ALA A 72 23.99 14.86 -42.67
CA ALA A 72 24.30 13.42 -42.78
C ALA A 72 23.96 12.41 -41.63
N PRO A 73 23.83 11.08 -41.91
CA PRO A 73 23.25 10.10 -40.97
C PRO A 73 24.17 8.93 -40.52
N GLY A 74 23.85 8.30 -39.39
CA GLY A 74 24.37 6.99 -38.94
C GLY A 74 23.43 6.36 -37.89
N THR A 75 22.91 5.16 -38.18
CA THR A 75 23.27 3.86 -37.55
C THR A 75 22.68 3.63 -36.16
N ASP A 76 21.76 2.66 -36.07
CA ASP A 76 21.31 2.08 -34.81
C ASP A 76 22.47 1.36 -34.08
N SER A 77 22.55 1.53 -32.76
CA SER A 77 23.40 0.72 -31.90
C SER A 77 22.83 0.67 -30.49
N GLU A 78 22.44 -0.52 -30.03
CA GLU A 78 22.25 -0.76 -28.60
C GLU A 78 23.61 -0.60 -27.91
N GLY A 79 23.65 0.20 -26.84
CA GLY A 79 24.84 0.40 -26.01
C GLY A 79 24.57 -0.09 -24.59
N PRO A 80 25.55 -0.72 -23.92
CA PRO A 80 25.35 -1.26 -22.57
C PRO A 80 25.11 -0.14 -21.55
N TYR A 81 24.45 -0.49 -20.44
CA TYR A 81 24.30 0.37 -19.28
C TYR A 81 25.68 0.78 -18.76
N ALA A 82 26.04 2.06 -18.93
CA ALA A 82 27.22 2.63 -18.31
C ALA A 82 26.97 2.77 -16.80
N ILE A 83 27.64 1.94 -16.01
CA ILE A 83 27.72 2.10 -14.56
C ILE A 83 28.53 3.36 -14.23
N ASP A 84 28.00 4.20 -13.33
CA ASP A 84 28.68 5.40 -12.87
C ASP A 84 29.67 5.03 -11.75
N GLU A 85 30.96 5.01 -12.07
CA GLU A 85 32.03 4.65 -11.13
C GLU A 85 32.29 5.71 -10.04
N SER A 86 31.58 6.85 -10.04
CA SER A 86 31.80 7.93 -9.04
C SER A 86 31.29 7.62 -7.63
N VAL A 87 30.64 6.47 -7.41
CA VAL A 87 29.97 6.09 -6.15
C VAL A 87 30.93 5.56 -5.07
N PHE A 88 32.21 5.30 -5.39
CA PHE A 88 33.19 4.73 -4.44
C PHE A 88 33.83 5.77 -3.48
N GLY A 89 32.99 6.56 -2.81
CA GLY A 89 33.38 7.42 -1.69
C GLY A 89 32.49 7.18 -0.47
N GLY A 90 33.08 6.77 0.66
CA GLY A 90 32.41 6.27 1.87
C GLY A 90 31.36 7.19 2.50
N THR A 91 30.18 7.23 1.88
CA THR A 91 29.02 8.04 2.23
C THR A 91 27.82 7.11 2.22
N ILE A 92 26.91 7.23 3.20
CA ILE A 92 25.69 6.41 3.24
C ILE A 92 24.92 6.63 1.93
N GLN A 93 24.79 5.59 1.10
CA GLN A 93 24.08 5.68 -0.17
C GLN A 93 22.62 6.03 0.08
N ALA A 94 22.21 7.25 -0.29
CA ALA A 94 20.82 7.65 -0.28
C ALA A 94 19.97 6.74 -1.20
N TYR A 95 18.66 6.67 -0.96
CA TYR A 95 17.77 5.97 -1.88
C TYR A 95 17.78 6.61 -3.28
N THR A 96 17.65 5.79 -4.30
CA THR A 96 17.56 6.21 -5.71
C THR A 96 16.11 6.17 -6.19
N LEU A 97 15.73 7.13 -7.03
CA LEU A 97 14.44 7.14 -7.69
C LEU A 97 14.50 6.27 -8.96
N GLY A 98 13.50 5.42 -9.13
CA GLY A 98 13.22 4.71 -10.37
C GLY A 98 12.20 5.45 -11.23
N ARG A 99 11.40 4.68 -11.96
CA ARG A 99 10.33 5.14 -12.86
C ARG A 99 9.23 5.88 -12.09
N GLY A 100 8.62 6.87 -12.73
CA GLY A 100 7.46 7.57 -12.21
C GLY A 100 6.50 7.96 -13.32
N PHE A 101 5.20 7.82 -13.09
CA PHE A 101 4.16 8.10 -14.09
C PHE A 101 2.82 8.48 -13.44
N ALA A 102 1.91 9.04 -14.24
CA ALA A 102 0.56 9.36 -13.78
C ALA A 102 -0.22 8.07 -13.44
N GLY A 103 -0.78 8.02 -12.23
CA GLY A 103 -1.64 6.92 -11.79
C GLY A 103 -3.06 7.02 -12.37
N PRO A 104 -4.04 6.37 -11.74
CA PRO A 104 -5.44 6.49 -12.13
C PRO A 104 -5.90 7.96 -12.24
N ALA A 105 -6.70 8.24 -13.25
CA ALA A 105 -7.17 9.60 -13.54
C ALA A 105 -8.33 10.00 -12.61
N PRO A 106 -8.56 11.31 -12.40
CA PRO A 106 -9.73 11.77 -11.65
C PRO A 106 -11.06 11.43 -12.33
N ASN A 107 -11.93 10.75 -11.60
CA ASN A 107 -13.33 10.47 -11.96
C ASN A 107 -14.31 11.34 -11.13
N GLU A 108 -15.61 11.05 -11.18
CA GLU A 108 -16.66 11.85 -10.54
C GLU A 108 -16.74 11.76 -9.00
N TRP A 109 -16.03 10.83 -8.36
CA TRP A 109 -16.15 10.56 -6.92
C TRP A 109 -15.27 11.46 -6.04
N THR A 110 -15.60 11.53 -4.74
CA THR A 110 -14.91 12.35 -3.72
C THR A 110 -15.27 11.80 -2.32
N PRO A 111 -14.31 11.42 -1.46
CA PRO A 111 -12.86 11.50 -1.64
C PRO A 111 -12.37 10.67 -2.83
N PRO A 112 -11.23 11.05 -3.44
CA PRO A 112 -10.54 10.24 -4.43
C PRO A 112 -9.55 9.29 -3.77
N ASP A 113 -9.72 7.97 -3.88
CA ASP A 113 -9.00 7.00 -3.04
C ASP A 113 -8.01 6.12 -3.84
N PRO A 114 -6.80 6.62 -4.17
CA PRO A 114 -5.84 5.89 -4.97
C PRO A 114 -4.97 4.93 -4.15
N ASP A 115 -4.93 3.69 -4.61
CA ASP A 115 -4.06 2.64 -4.10
C ASP A 115 -3.37 1.90 -5.27
N MET A 116 -2.28 1.17 -5.01
CA MET A 116 -1.52 0.50 -6.07
C MET A 116 -0.82 -0.79 -5.64
N ALA A 117 -0.75 -1.74 -6.57
CA ALA A 117 -0.06 -3.02 -6.42
C ALA A 117 0.97 -3.22 -7.54
N VAL A 118 2.18 -3.67 -7.22
CA VAL A 118 3.20 -4.07 -8.20
C VAL A 118 3.36 -5.59 -8.22
N GLY A 119 3.27 -6.16 -9.41
CA GLY A 119 3.62 -7.56 -9.67
C GLY A 119 4.82 -7.65 -10.59
N ARG A 120 5.32 -8.86 -10.87
CA ARG A 120 6.59 -9.08 -11.60
C ARG A 120 6.73 -8.27 -12.89
N ASN A 121 5.66 -8.14 -13.67
CA ASN A 121 5.64 -7.50 -15.00
C ASN A 121 4.71 -6.29 -15.13
N HIS A 122 3.83 -6.06 -14.15
CA HIS A 122 2.70 -5.14 -14.25
C HIS A 122 2.53 -4.32 -12.97
N VAL A 123 1.89 -3.16 -13.10
CA VAL A 123 1.38 -2.37 -11.97
C VAL A 123 -0.13 -2.26 -12.12
N ILE A 124 -0.87 -2.43 -11.03
CA ILE A 124 -2.28 -2.03 -10.93
C ILE A 124 -2.33 -0.74 -10.13
N GLY A 125 -3.11 0.22 -10.59
CA GLY A 125 -3.61 1.31 -9.76
C GLY A 125 -5.13 1.24 -9.69
N VAL A 126 -5.72 1.56 -8.54
CA VAL A 126 -7.16 1.72 -8.36
C VAL A 126 -7.49 3.13 -7.91
N ASN A 127 -8.72 3.59 -8.16
CA ASN A 127 -9.26 4.81 -7.55
C ASN A 127 -10.80 4.76 -7.48
N ASN A 128 -11.36 4.68 -6.27
CA ASN A 128 -12.80 4.59 -5.96
C ASN A 128 -13.51 3.36 -6.56
N ASP A 129 -13.70 3.36 -7.87
CA ASP A 129 -14.34 2.35 -8.72
C ASP A 129 -13.52 2.01 -9.98
N ASP A 130 -12.54 2.83 -10.37
CA ASP A 130 -11.64 2.55 -11.48
C ASP A 130 -10.56 1.51 -11.10
N ILE A 131 -10.34 0.53 -11.99
CA ILE A 131 -9.23 -0.43 -11.93
C ILE A 131 -8.39 -0.31 -13.20
N VAL A 132 -7.13 0.09 -13.06
CA VAL A 132 -6.23 0.43 -14.18
C VAL A 132 -4.98 -0.46 -14.16
N ILE A 133 -4.67 -1.10 -15.30
CA ILE A 133 -3.49 -1.96 -15.45
C ILE A 133 -2.46 -1.24 -16.32
N TYR A 134 -1.21 -1.22 -15.87
CA TYR A 134 -0.05 -0.64 -16.55
C TYR A 134 1.07 -1.67 -16.72
N THR A 135 1.95 -1.44 -17.71
CA THR A 135 3.32 -1.98 -17.64
C THR A 135 4.10 -1.27 -16.53
N LYS A 136 5.20 -1.87 -16.03
CA LYS A 136 6.12 -1.15 -15.12
C LYS A 136 6.70 0.15 -15.73
N ASN A 137 6.61 0.36 -17.03
CA ASN A 137 7.06 1.60 -17.69
C ASN A 137 5.93 2.64 -17.87
N GLY A 138 4.79 2.48 -17.18
CA GLY A 138 3.70 3.45 -17.17
C GLY A 138 2.76 3.43 -18.38
N GLN A 139 2.93 2.51 -19.31
CA GLN A 139 1.98 2.34 -20.41
C GLN A 139 0.71 1.65 -19.88
N GLN A 140 -0.42 2.36 -19.91
CA GLN A 140 -1.73 1.78 -19.62
C GLN A 140 -2.10 0.70 -20.65
N LEU A 141 -2.56 -0.46 -20.16
CA LEU A 141 -2.99 -1.63 -20.93
C LEU A 141 -4.50 -1.88 -20.83
N SER A 142 -5.13 -1.45 -19.74
CA SER A 142 -6.55 -1.65 -19.45
C SER A 142 -7.08 -0.60 -18.48
N SER A 143 -8.36 -0.24 -18.61
CA SER A 143 -9.18 0.42 -17.58
C SER A 143 -10.51 -0.34 -17.49
N VAL A 144 -10.97 -0.65 -16.29
CA VAL A 144 -12.23 -1.34 -16.03
C VAL A 144 -12.86 -0.77 -14.76
N ASP A 145 -14.12 -0.36 -14.86
CA ASP A 145 -14.95 0.00 -13.71
C ASP A 145 -15.34 -1.24 -12.87
N ALA A 146 -15.35 -1.09 -11.55
CA ALA A 146 -15.65 -2.13 -10.59
C ALA A 146 -17.09 -2.66 -10.73
N ASN A 147 -18.09 -1.82 -10.99
CA ASN A 147 -19.47 -2.26 -11.23
C ASN A 147 -19.55 -3.21 -12.44
N THR A 148 -18.78 -2.96 -13.49
CA THR A 148 -18.64 -3.84 -14.66
C THR A 148 -17.88 -5.13 -14.32
N LEU A 149 -16.79 -5.08 -13.56
CA LEU A 149 -16.04 -6.28 -13.14
C LEU A 149 -16.90 -7.20 -12.27
N PHE A 150 -17.52 -6.67 -11.23
CA PHE A 150 -18.32 -7.41 -10.26
C PHE A 150 -19.77 -7.66 -10.70
N ASN A 151 -20.19 -7.12 -11.85
CA ASN A 151 -21.55 -7.21 -12.39
C ASN A 151 -22.60 -6.78 -11.34
N SER A 152 -22.56 -5.50 -10.96
CA SER A 152 -23.49 -4.87 -10.02
C SER A 152 -23.93 -3.50 -10.55
N ASN A 153 -25.10 -3.02 -10.13
CA ASN A 153 -25.57 -1.65 -10.36
C ASN A 153 -25.69 -0.86 -9.04
N ASP A 154 -25.10 -1.39 -7.97
CA ASP A 154 -25.16 -0.88 -6.61
C ASP A 154 -23.99 0.08 -6.36
N PHE A 155 -23.94 0.72 -5.19
CA PHE A 155 -22.80 1.57 -4.84
C PHE A 155 -21.61 0.69 -4.44
N ILE A 156 -20.52 0.77 -5.21
CA ILE A 156 -19.20 0.18 -4.92
C ILE A 156 -18.22 1.33 -4.61
N PHE A 157 -17.37 1.16 -3.59
CA PHE A 157 -16.50 2.19 -3.05
C PHE A 157 -15.32 1.58 -2.26
N ASP A 158 -14.44 2.42 -1.72
CA ASP A 158 -13.28 2.04 -0.90
C ASP A 158 -12.36 0.99 -1.53
N SER A 159 -11.70 1.40 -2.62
CA SER A 159 -10.79 0.56 -3.40
C SER A 159 -9.44 0.33 -2.71
N TRP A 160 -9.11 -0.94 -2.44
CA TRP A 160 -7.78 -1.37 -1.99
C TRP A 160 -7.22 -2.45 -2.93
N CYS A 161 -5.92 -2.45 -3.20
CA CYS A 161 -5.29 -3.46 -4.05
C CYS A 161 -3.87 -3.82 -3.60
N ALA A 162 -3.53 -5.11 -3.72
CA ALA A 162 -2.25 -5.64 -3.26
C ALA A 162 -1.68 -6.67 -4.25
N TYR A 163 -0.41 -7.02 -4.07
CA TYR A 163 0.20 -8.16 -4.74
C TYR A 163 0.72 -9.17 -3.72
N ASP A 164 0.29 -10.41 -3.85
CA ASP A 164 0.76 -11.52 -3.05
C ASP A 164 1.86 -12.31 -3.79
N PRO A 165 3.14 -12.19 -3.37
CA PRO A 165 4.23 -12.95 -3.97
C PRO A 165 4.21 -14.44 -3.61
N TRP A 166 3.53 -14.85 -2.52
CA TRP A 166 3.46 -16.26 -2.11
C TRP A 166 2.79 -17.16 -3.15
N TRP A 167 1.85 -16.59 -3.92
CA TRP A 167 1.09 -17.31 -4.95
C TRP A 167 1.23 -16.71 -6.35
N ASP A 168 1.97 -15.60 -6.52
CA ASP A 168 2.07 -14.83 -7.78
C ASP A 168 0.69 -14.29 -8.21
N ARG A 169 0.07 -13.42 -7.39
CA ARG A 169 -1.32 -12.94 -7.59
C ARG A 169 -1.53 -11.47 -7.28
N PHE A 170 -2.37 -10.81 -8.07
CA PHE A 170 -2.96 -9.52 -7.72
C PHE A 170 -4.29 -9.70 -7.00
N LEU A 171 -4.57 -8.78 -6.08
CA LEU A 171 -5.80 -8.67 -5.30
C LEU A 171 -6.39 -7.27 -5.50
N VAL A 172 -7.72 -7.18 -5.62
CA VAL A 172 -8.46 -5.92 -5.50
C VAL A 172 -9.69 -6.16 -4.63
N LEU A 173 -9.96 -5.25 -3.70
CA LEU A 173 -11.05 -5.26 -2.73
C LEU A 173 -11.83 -3.94 -2.82
N PHE A 174 -13.16 -4.03 -2.70
CA PHE A 174 -14.06 -2.88 -2.52
C PHE A 174 -15.15 -3.21 -1.49
N ALA A 175 -15.73 -2.17 -0.91
CA ALA A 175 -17.04 -2.24 -0.26
C ALA A 175 -18.16 -2.18 -1.30
N ARG A 176 -19.31 -2.81 -1.03
CA ARG A 176 -20.57 -2.59 -1.74
C ARG A 176 -21.73 -2.40 -0.78
N GLN A 177 -22.57 -1.39 -1.04
CA GLN A 177 -23.77 -1.10 -0.26
C GLN A 177 -25.01 -0.88 -1.13
N GLN A 178 -26.13 -1.46 -0.70
CA GLN A 178 -27.50 -1.13 -1.13
C GLN A 178 -28.42 -1.50 0.02
N SER A 179 -28.76 -0.54 0.89
CA SER A 179 -29.46 -0.84 2.16
C SER A 179 -30.76 -1.65 1.96
N PRO A 180 -30.98 -2.77 2.69
CA PRO A 180 -30.19 -3.30 3.81
C PRO A 180 -29.10 -4.35 3.44
N GLN A 181 -28.75 -4.50 2.16
CA GLN A 181 -27.68 -5.39 1.68
C GLN A 181 -26.30 -4.72 1.68
N SER A 182 -25.27 -5.51 1.98
CA SER A 182 -23.85 -5.12 1.93
C SER A 182 -22.96 -6.32 1.61
N SER A 183 -21.79 -6.08 1.01
CA SER A 183 -20.77 -7.11 0.80
C SER A 183 -19.38 -6.51 0.58
N TRP A 184 -18.36 -7.32 0.85
CA TRP A 184 -17.04 -7.14 0.26
C TRP A 184 -17.04 -7.72 -1.15
N GLU A 185 -16.44 -7.00 -2.08
CA GLU A 185 -16.26 -7.39 -3.47
C GLU A 185 -14.76 -7.65 -3.71
N LEU A 186 -14.36 -8.92 -3.68
CA LEU A 186 -12.95 -9.34 -3.79
C LEU A 186 -12.69 -9.91 -5.18
N ALA A 187 -11.71 -9.36 -5.89
CA ALA A 187 -11.17 -9.90 -7.12
C ALA A 187 -9.76 -10.46 -6.88
N VAL A 188 -9.51 -11.70 -7.32
CA VAL A 188 -8.19 -12.34 -7.33
C VAL A 188 -7.81 -12.64 -8.78
N SER A 189 -6.60 -12.29 -9.22
CA SER A 189 -6.13 -12.63 -10.57
C SER A 189 -5.95 -14.15 -10.74
N ARG A 190 -5.86 -14.64 -11.98
CA ARG A 190 -5.60 -16.08 -12.23
C ARG A 190 -4.11 -16.45 -12.24
N THR A 191 -3.24 -15.47 -12.48
CA THR A 191 -1.77 -15.55 -12.54
C THR A 191 -1.19 -14.19 -12.12
N GLY A 192 0.15 -14.03 -12.03
CA GLY A 192 0.81 -12.72 -11.91
C GLY A 192 0.69 -11.82 -13.15
N ASN A 193 -0.08 -12.25 -14.15
CA ASN A 193 -0.54 -11.42 -15.25
C ASN A 193 -2.04 -11.07 -15.03
N PRO A 194 -2.36 -9.83 -14.64
CA PRO A 194 -3.74 -9.42 -14.36
C PRO A 194 -4.61 -9.37 -15.62
N MET A 195 -4.01 -9.53 -16.81
CA MET A 195 -4.74 -9.64 -18.08
C MET A 195 -5.30 -11.06 -18.34
N ASP A 196 -4.94 -12.09 -17.55
CA ASP A 196 -5.37 -13.48 -17.80
C ASP A 196 -6.70 -13.88 -17.12
N GLY A 197 -7.42 -12.87 -16.63
CA GLY A 197 -8.72 -13.02 -16.00
C GLY A 197 -8.64 -13.20 -14.49
N TRP A 198 -9.81 -13.16 -13.86
CA TRP A 198 -10.00 -12.99 -12.43
C TRP A 198 -11.10 -13.92 -11.91
N TRP A 199 -10.94 -14.34 -10.66
CA TRP A 199 -12.01 -14.90 -9.84
C TRP A 199 -12.58 -13.76 -9.01
N VAL A 200 -13.88 -13.45 -9.17
CA VAL A 200 -14.57 -12.47 -8.33
C VAL A 200 -15.45 -13.16 -7.30
N TYR A 201 -15.39 -12.69 -6.06
CA TYR A 201 -16.11 -13.19 -4.91
C TYR A 201 -16.94 -12.07 -4.30
N ARG A 202 -18.24 -12.33 -4.10
CA ARG A 202 -19.14 -11.46 -3.35
C ARG A 202 -19.36 -12.06 -1.97
N ILE A 203 -18.93 -11.36 -0.93
CA ILE A 203 -18.82 -11.90 0.44
C ILE A 203 -19.76 -11.09 1.33
N ASN A 204 -20.78 -11.71 1.89
CA ASN A 204 -21.89 -11.02 2.57
C ASN A 204 -21.43 -10.34 3.87
N ALA A 205 -21.28 -9.02 3.83
CA ALA A 205 -20.74 -8.24 4.95
C ALA A 205 -21.74 -8.09 6.11
N ARG A 206 -23.00 -8.48 5.89
CA ARG A 206 -24.01 -8.59 6.96
C ARG A 206 -23.71 -9.70 7.96
N LEU A 207 -23.05 -10.78 7.53
CA LEU A 207 -22.76 -11.90 8.42
C LEU A 207 -21.57 -11.59 9.34
N ARG A 208 -21.73 -11.95 10.61
CA ARG A 208 -20.73 -11.83 11.67
C ARG A 208 -20.72 -13.13 12.47
N ALA A 209 -19.73 -13.99 12.23
CA ALA A 209 -19.61 -15.31 12.88
C ALA A 209 -20.91 -16.12 12.78
N GLY A 210 -21.44 -16.24 11.55
CA GLY A 210 -22.70 -16.94 11.25
C GLY A 210 -23.99 -16.18 11.58
N GLN A 211 -23.96 -15.04 12.28
CA GLN A 211 -25.16 -14.23 12.58
C GLN A 211 -25.41 -13.16 11.51
N ASP A 212 -26.65 -13.05 11.03
CA ASP A 212 -27.04 -12.05 10.03
C ASP A 212 -27.42 -10.70 10.68
N ILE A 213 -26.54 -9.70 10.56
CA ILE A 213 -26.65 -8.38 11.20
C ILE A 213 -26.99 -7.32 10.14
N ALA A 214 -27.77 -6.30 10.50
CA ALA A 214 -28.05 -5.15 9.63
C ALA A 214 -26.86 -4.15 9.61
N GLN A 215 -25.70 -4.63 9.14
CA GLN A 215 -24.43 -3.90 9.07
C GLN A 215 -23.89 -3.74 7.64
N TRP A 216 -23.03 -2.75 7.44
CA TRP A 216 -22.22 -2.57 6.23
C TRP A 216 -20.77 -2.19 6.63
N PRO A 217 -19.77 -2.50 5.78
CA PRO A 217 -18.37 -2.21 6.04
C PRO A 217 -17.91 -0.89 5.37
N ASP A 218 -16.85 -0.28 5.89
CA ASP A 218 -16.36 1.06 5.56
C ASP A 218 -14.86 1.19 5.91
N TYR A 219 -14.11 1.93 5.09
CA TYR A 219 -12.65 2.11 5.18
C TYR A 219 -11.89 0.78 5.07
N GLU A 220 -12.13 0.07 3.97
CA GLU A 220 -11.73 -1.34 3.78
C GLU A 220 -10.22 -1.53 3.63
N LYS A 221 -9.69 -2.65 4.13
CA LYS A 221 -8.27 -3.04 4.00
C LYS A 221 -8.14 -4.54 3.77
N LEU A 222 -7.03 -4.99 3.19
CA LEU A 222 -6.66 -6.40 3.19
C LEU A 222 -5.25 -6.61 3.73
N GLY A 223 -4.98 -7.84 4.15
CA GLY A 223 -3.66 -8.32 4.56
C GLY A 223 -3.62 -9.83 4.46
N PHE A 224 -2.44 -10.42 4.42
CA PHE A 224 -2.28 -11.84 4.15
C PHE A 224 -1.01 -12.38 4.82
N ASN A 225 -1.03 -13.67 5.13
CA ASN A 225 0.20 -14.45 5.29
C ASN A 225 0.35 -15.38 4.06
N LYS A 226 1.20 -16.41 4.15
CA LYS A 226 1.37 -17.39 3.06
C LYS A 226 0.07 -18.11 2.68
N ASP A 227 -0.76 -18.49 3.66
CA ASP A 227 -1.82 -19.49 3.52
C ASP A 227 -3.25 -18.92 3.71
N VAL A 228 -3.41 -17.79 4.42
CA VAL A 228 -4.69 -17.10 4.61
C VAL A 228 -4.67 -15.64 4.13
N LEU A 229 -5.80 -15.21 3.55
CA LEU A 229 -6.12 -13.83 3.23
C LEU A 229 -7.10 -13.30 4.28
N ALA A 230 -6.91 -12.06 4.73
CA ALA A 230 -7.80 -11.36 5.64
C ALA A 230 -8.34 -10.08 4.99
N LEU A 231 -9.65 -9.91 5.07
CA LEU A 231 -10.35 -8.66 4.73
C LEU A 231 -10.71 -7.94 6.04
N HIS A 232 -10.57 -6.62 6.07
CA HIS A 232 -10.98 -5.75 7.18
C HIS A 232 -12.00 -4.72 6.70
N GLY A 233 -12.94 -4.39 7.58
CA GLY A 233 -13.78 -3.20 7.47
C GLY A 233 -14.23 -2.67 8.85
N ASN A 234 -14.49 -1.37 8.93
CA ASN A 234 -15.23 -0.78 10.05
C ASN A 234 -16.72 -1.04 9.86
N MET A 235 -17.36 -1.75 10.79
CA MET A 235 -18.77 -2.11 10.62
C MET A 235 -19.68 -1.03 11.19
N TYR A 236 -20.64 -0.59 10.38
CA TYR A 236 -21.65 0.41 10.73
C TYR A 236 -23.07 -0.13 10.58
N GLN A 237 -24.02 0.37 11.36
CA GLN A 237 -25.44 0.14 11.09
C GLN A 237 -25.89 0.93 9.86
N PHE A 238 -26.86 0.43 9.09
CA PHE A 238 -27.46 1.19 7.98
C PHE A 238 -28.19 2.47 8.43
N GLY A 239 -28.60 2.57 9.70
CA GLY A 239 -29.14 3.79 10.30
C GLY A 239 -28.08 4.78 10.80
N GLY A 240 -26.79 4.47 10.58
CA GLY A 240 -25.66 5.18 11.21
C GLY A 240 -25.30 4.61 12.58
N GLY A 241 -24.05 4.83 13.00
CA GLY A 241 -23.49 4.31 14.25
C GLY A 241 -22.50 3.17 14.02
N PHE A 242 -21.30 3.33 14.59
CA PHE A 242 -20.20 2.34 14.54
C PHE A 242 -20.51 1.16 15.47
N LEU A 243 -20.13 -0.05 15.04
CA LEU A 243 -20.35 -1.30 15.77
C LEU A 243 -19.05 -1.93 16.30
N GLY A 244 -17.93 -1.68 15.63
CA GLY A 244 -16.66 -2.41 15.80
C GLY A 244 -15.99 -2.74 14.46
N SER A 245 -14.77 -3.28 14.48
CA SER A 245 -14.10 -3.81 13.27
C SER A 245 -14.43 -5.29 13.06
N GLN A 246 -14.59 -5.70 11.80
CA GLN A 246 -14.61 -7.12 11.41
C GLN A 246 -13.33 -7.46 10.65
N ILE A 247 -12.82 -8.67 10.90
CA ILE A 247 -11.81 -9.37 10.10
C ILE A 247 -12.47 -10.62 9.53
N THR A 248 -12.39 -10.83 8.22
CA THR A 248 -12.93 -12.00 7.53
C THR A 248 -11.78 -12.76 6.87
N LEU A 249 -11.47 -13.97 7.37
CA LEU A 249 -10.38 -14.81 6.89
C LEU A 249 -10.85 -15.79 5.81
N LEU A 250 -10.00 -16.01 4.81
CA LEU A 250 -10.24 -16.85 3.63
C LEU A 250 -9.03 -17.74 3.33
N ASN A 251 -9.29 -18.99 2.92
CA ASN A 251 -8.25 -19.95 2.55
C ASN A 251 -7.69 -19.64 1.15
N LYS A 252 -6.44 -19.18 1.06
CA LYS A 252 -5.82 -18.78 -0.24
C LYS A 252 -5.79 -19.94 -1.23
N ALA A 253 -5.52 -21.16 -0.77
CA ALA A 253 -5.51 -22.35 -1.63
C ALA A 253 -6.87 -22.66 -2.27
N GLN A 254 -7.97 -22.24 -1.66
CA GLN A 254 -9.32 -22.31 -2.25
C GLN A 254 -9.59 -21.09 -3.14
N ILE A 255 -9.51 -19.88 -2.58
CA ILE A 255 -9.97 -18.67 -3.30
C ILE A 255 -9.10 -18.28 -4.50
N TYR A 256 -7.80 -18.62 -4.52
CA TYR A 256 -6.93 -18.28 -5.65
C TYR A 256 -7.02 -19.27 -6.81
N ASN A 257 -7.60 -20.45 -6.56
CA ASN A 257 -7.82 -21.49 -7.55
C ASN A 257 -9.27 -21.50 -8.09
N GLY A 258 -10.05 -20.47 -7.80
CA GLY A 258 -11.44 -20.38 -8.27
C GLY A 258 -12.35 -21.42 -7.63
N GLN A 259 -12.07 -21.81 -6.38
CA GLN A 259 -12.91 -22.71 -5.60
C GLN A 259 -13.81 -21.94 -4.63
N ALA A 260 -14.85 -22.61 -4.13
CA ALA A 260 -15.62 -22.11 -3.01
C ALA A 260 -14.81 -22.26 -1.70
N SER A 261 -14.98 -21.32 -0.77
CA SER A 261 -14.30 -21.32 0.53
C SER A 261 -15.32 -21.09 1.63
N THR A 262 -15.32 -21.89 2.69
CA THR A 262 -15.88 -21.43 3.97
C THR A 262 -15.03 -20.25 4.44
N ARG A 263 -15.64 -19.21 5.01
CA ARG A 263 -14.91 -18.08 5.61
C ARG A 263 -14.95 -18.14 7.14
N TYR A 264 -14.00 -17.49 7.78
CA TYR A 264 -13.91 -17.39 9.23
C TYR A 264 -13.95 -15.93 9.68
N ASP A 265 -15.00 -15.53 10.40
CA ASP A 265 -15.20 -14.15 10.84
C ASP A 265 -14.63 -13.94 12.26
N VAL A 266 -14.02 -12.79 12.51
CA VAL A 266 -13.59 -12.31 13.83
C VAL A 266 -14.02 -10.85 14.00
N PHE A 267 -14.70 -10.52 15.08
CA PHE A 267 -15.30 -9.21 15.31
C PHE A 267 -14.83 -8.58 16.64
N TYR A 268 -14.53 -7.29 16.63
CA TYR A 268 -14.01 -6.52 17.76
C TYR A 268 -14.86 -5.28 18.05
N SER A 269 -15.64 -5.30 19.13
CA SER A 269 -16.61 -4.22 19.45
C SER A 269 -16.01 -2.85 19.80
N GLY A 270 -14.78 -2.80 20.34
CA GLY A 270 -14.18 -1.59 20.91
C GLY A 270 -13.16 -0.85 20.04
N LEU A 271 -12.85 -1.35 18.84
CA LEU A 271 -11.68 -0.92 18.06
C LEU A 271 -12.02 -0.73 16.57
N GLY A 272 -11.71 0.45 16.04
CA GLY A 272 -11.81 0.77 14.60
C GLY A 272 -10.46 0.64 13.88
N THR A 273 -10.52 0.47 12.56
CA THR A 273 -9.37 0.52 11.63
C THR A 273 -8.22 -0.41 12.07
N LEU A 274 -8.54 -1.70 12.20
CA LEU A 274 -7.62 -2.78 12.53
C LEU A 274 -7.00 -3.35 11.25
N HIS A 275 -5.83 -2.82 10.88
CA HIS A 275 -5.09 -3.25 9.69
C HIS A 275 -4.53 -4.66 9.89
N PRO A 276 -4.95 -5.67 9.12
CA PRO A 276 -4.14 -6.86 8.91
C PRO A 276 -2.88 -6.49 8.13
N ALA A 277 -1.75 -7.13 8.45
CA ALA A 277 -0.50 -6.92 7.75
C ALA A 277 -0.49 -7.63 6.40
N GLU A 278 0.07 -6.99 5.38
CA GLU A 278 0.61 -7.71 4.21
C GLU A 278 1.97 -8.32 4.62
N MET A 279 2.01 -9.64 4.81
CA MET A 279 3.16 -10.37 5.35
C MET A 279 3.95 -11.05 4.23
N PHE A 280 5.07 -10.42 3.86
CA PHE A 280 5.99 -10.86 2.82
C PHE A 280 6.94 -11.97 3.29
N THR A 281 7.06 -12.18 4.61
CA THR A 281 7.67 -13.38 5.21
C THR A 281 6.75 -13.96 6.28
N MET A 282 6.91 -15.25 6.58
CA MET A 282 6.31 -15.85 7.78
C MET A 282 7.15 -15.49 9.02
N PRO A 283 6.55 -15.45 10.22
CA PRO A 283 7.30 -15.41 11.47
C PRO A 283 7.89 -16.80 11.80
N ASP A 284 8.99 -16.82 12.55
CA ASP A 284 9.71 -18.06 12.85
C ASP A 284 8.90 -19.04 13.70
N GLY A 285 8.91 -20.32 13.31
CA GLY A 285 8.41 -21.45 14.11
C GLY A 285 6.88 -21.59 14.25
N GLN A 286 6.07 -20.59 13.88
CA GLN A 286 4.63 -20.63 14.04
C GLN A 286 3.91 -19.89 12.90
N GLU A 287 2.81 -20.45 12.38
CA GLU A 287 1.94 -19.71 11.46
C GLU A 287 1.19 -18.61 12.23
N ALA A 288 1.23 -17.37 11.73
CA ALA A 288 0.39 -16.29 12.25
C ALA A 288 0.02 -15.27 11.16
N LEU A 289 -1.00 -14.47 11.44
CA LEU A 289 -1.31 -13.19 10.80
C LEU A 289 -1.23 -12.09 11.87
N PHE A 290 -0.49 -11.02 11.60
CA PHE A 290 -0.37 -9.87 12.51
C PHE A 290 -1.32 -8.75 12.10
N LEU A 291 -1.85 -8.02 13.10
CA LEU A 291 -2.73 -6.87 12.89
C LEU A 291 -2.40 -5.73 13.85
N CYS A 292 -2.63 -4.48 13.45
CA CYS A 292 -2.43 -3.31 14.31
C CYS A 292 -3.55 -2.25 14.18
N ALA A 293 -3.82 -1.55 15.29
CA ALA A 293 -4.71 -0.40 15.36
C ALA A 293 -4.26 0.59 16.44
N VAL A 294 -4.72 1.83 16.33
CA VAL A 294 -4.59 2.85 17.38
C VAL A 294 -5.97 3.40 17.76
N GLY A 295 -6.19 3.66 19.05
CA GLY A 295 -7.45 4.20 19.58
C GLY A 295 -7.33 5.66 20.06
N GLY A 296 -6.32 6.40 19.60
CA GLY A 296 -5.93 7.68 20.19
C GLY A 296 -4.89 7.54 21.32
N GLY A 297 -4.49 8.69 21.89
CA GLY A 297 -3.65 8.75 23.09
C GLY A 297 -2.21 8.25 22.89
N ASN A 298 -1.81 7.29 23.74
CA ASN A 298 -0.43 6.81 23.87
C ASN A 298 -0.30 5.27 23.81
N GLN A 299 -1.26 4.57 23.20
CA GLN A 299 -1.22 3.11 23.03
C GLN A 299 -1.58 2.68 21.60
N MET A 300 -0.81 1.73 21.08
CA MET A 300 -1.15 0.92 19.91
C MET A 300 -1.55 -0.47 20.37
N ARG A 301 -2.55 -1.08 19.72
CA ARG A 301 -2.82 -2.51 19.90
C ARG A 301 -2.24 -3.29 18.74
N VAL A 302 -1.42 -4.29 19.07
CA VAL A 302 -0.93 -5.30 18.12
C VAL A 302 -1.62 -6.62 18.47
N ARG A 303 -2.27 -7.24 17.48
CA ARG A 303 -2.91 -8.56 17.62
C ARG A 303 -2.19 -9.59 16.75
N LYS A 304 -2.32 -10.86 17.12
CA LYS A 304 -1.82 -12.01 16.35
C LYS A 304 -2.93 -13.06 16.28
N ILE A 305 -3.30 -13.47 15.07
CA ILE A 305 -4.16 -14.63 14.83
C ILE A 305 -3.22 -15.78 14.48
N ILE A 306 -3.19 -16.83 15.29
CA ILE A 306 -2.17 -17.88 15.27
C ILE A 306 -2.79 -19.16 14.73
N ASN A 307 -2.05 -19.83 13.84
CA ASN A 307 -2.47 -21.03 13.11
C ASN A 307 -3.82 -20.93 12.34
N PRO A 308 -4.20 -19.79 11.72
CA PRO A 308 -5.51 -19.67 11.09
C PRO A 308 -5.75 -20.67 9.94
N SER A 309 -4.70 -21.15 9.26
CA SER A 309 -4.86 -22.18 8.22
C SER A 309 -5.44 -23.51 8.75
N GLN A 310 -5.23 -23.83 10.04
CA GLN A 310 -5.62 -25.13 10.61
C GLN A 310 -7.14 -25.33 10.65
N PHE A 311 -7.93 -24.24 10.71
CA PHE A 311 -9.38 -24.30 10.62
C PHE A 311 -9.86 -25.07 9.36
N TRP A 312 -9.26 -24.80 8.20
CA TRP A 312 -9.58 -25.51 6.95
C TRP A 312 -8.88 -26.86 6.81
N ALA A 313 -7.73 -27.07 7.46
CA ALA A 313 -6.97 -28.32 7.34
C ALA A 313 -7.50 -29.45 8.24
N ASN A 314 -8.00 -29.13 9.44
CA ASN A 314 -8.45 -30.13 10.42
C ASN A 314 -9.60 -29.65 11.35
N GLY A 315 -10.12 -28.45 11.19
CA GLY A 315 -11.18 -27.89 12.04
C GLY A 315 -10.70 -27.29 13.36
N THR A 316 -9.39 -27.10 13.57
CA THR A 316 -8.87 -26.43 14.78
C THR A 316 -9.09 -24.93 14.68
N GLU A 317 -9.72 -24.36 15.71
CA GLU A 317 -9.98 -22.93 15.82
C GLU A 317 -8.67 -22.11 15.96
N PRO A 318 -8.55 -20.93 15.31
CA PRO A 318 -7.38 -20.07 15.47
C PRO A 318 -7.24 -19.57 16.92
N THR A 319 -6.00 -19.37 17.39
CA THR A 319 -5.75 -18.75 18.70
C THR A 319 -5.38 -17.28 18.58
N PHE A 320 -5.67 -16.48 19.61
CA PHE A 320 -5.57 -15.02 19.55
C PHE A 320 -4.65 -14.45 20.64
N GLU A 321 -3.63 -13.72 20.22
CA GLU A 321 -2.84 -12.85 21.11
C GLU A 321 -3.19 -11.38 20.89
N SER A 322 -3.07 -10.57 21.94
CA SER A 322 -3.34 -9.13 21.91
C SER A 322 -2.44 -8.39 22.91
N ASN A 323 -1.60 -7.50 22.41
CA ASN A 323 -0.68 -6.69 23.20
C ASN A 323 -1.06 -5.20 23.05
N ASN A 324 -1.28 -4.49 24.16
CA ASN A 324 -1.31 -3.02 24.18
C ASN A 324 0.14 -2.55 24.39
N VAL A 325 0.70 -1.82 23.42
CA VAL A 325 2.09 -1.35 23.44
C VAL A 325 2.11 0.17 23.57
N ALA A 326 2.98 0.68 24.44
CA ALA A 326 3.14 2.10 24.67
C ALA A 326 3.78 2.79 23.44
N ILE A 327 3.18 3.90 23.01
CA ILE A 327 3.68 4.77 21.95
C ILE A 327 3.68 6.23 22.43
N PRO A 328 4.51 7.13 21.88
CA PRO A 328 4.51 8.52 22.29
C PRO A 328 3.15 9.17 21.97
N ASN A 329 2.61 9.94 22.92
CA ASN A 329 1.30 10.57 22.79
C ASN A 329 1.18 11.45 21.53
N TYR A 330 -0.01 11.51 20.96
CA TYR A 330 -0.34 12.34 19.80
C TYR A 330 -1.73 12.97 19.92
N ALA A 331 -2.01 13.92 19.02
CA ALA A 331 -3.33 14.50 18.80
C ALA A 331 -3.64 14.47 17.30
N SER A 332 -4.93 14.59 16.94
CA SER A 332 -5.39 14.57 15.55
C SER A 332 -4.63 15.59 14.70
N SER A 333 -4.25 15.19 13.49
CA SER A 333 -3.53 16.05 12.56
C SER A 333 -4.36 17.29 12.18
N PRO A 334 -3.74 18.48 12.01
CA PRO A 334 -4.40 19.58 11.33
C PRO A 334 -4.40 19.32 9.81
N GLY A 335 -5.49 19.71 9.13
CA GLY A 335 -5.55 19.67 7.67
C GLY A 335 -4.40 20.43 7.01
N GLY A 336 -3.83 19.85 5.96
CA GLY A 336 -2.67 20.38 5.24
C GLY A 336 -2.96 21.76 4.65
N ARG A 337 -2.07 22.73 4.87
CA ARG A 337 -2.22 24.09 4.34
C ARG A 337 -1.98 24.13 2.83
N GLN A 338 -2.47 25.18 2.20
CA GLN A 338 -2.30 25.45 0.77
C GLN A 338 -1.97 26.93 0.55
N PRO A 339 -1.18 27.29 -0.48
CA PRO A 339 -0.86 28.68 -0.77
C PRO A 339 -2.07 29.45 -1.30
N GLY A 340 -2.24 30.70 -0.85
CA GLY A 340 -3.27 31.61 -1.37
C GLY A 340 -4.71 31.31 -0.95
N THR A 341 -4.96 30.34 -0.06
CA THR A 341 -6.30 30.00 0.45
C THR A 341 -6.26 29.59 1.92
N THR A 342 -7.40 29.72 2.61
CA THR A 342 -7.60 29.15 3.95
C THR A 342 -8.18 27.74 3.92
N THR A 343 -8.63 27.26 2.76
CA THR A 343 -9.10 25.87 2.57
C THR A 343 -7.95 24.89 2.72
N ARG A 344 -8.05 24.04 3.75
CA ARG A 344 -7.08 22.98 4.02
C ARG A 344 -7.43 21.70 3.28
N ILE A 345 -6.41 20.88 3.06
CA ILE A 345 -6.50 19.50 2.59
C ILE A 345 -6.92 18.64 3.78
N SER A 346 -8.09 17.99 3.69
CA SER A 346 -8.57 17.07 4.72
C SER A 346 -7.69 15.82 4.77
N ASN A 347 -6.82 15.72 5.77
CA ASN A 347 -5.98 14.55 6.07
C ASN A 347 -6.60 13.61 7.12
N ILE A 348 -7.93 13.51 7.10
CA ILE A 348 -8.81 12.74 8.00
C ILE A 348 -8.50 12.92 9.50
N ASP A 349 -8.35 11.82 10.24
CA ASP A 349 -7.99 11.76 11.64
C ASP A 349 -6.66 11.01 11.81
N SER A 350 -6.38 10.50 13.01
CA SER A 350 -5.16 9.74 13.31
C SER A 350 -5.37 8.22 13.36
N ARG A 351 -6.28 7.65 12.56
CA ARG A 351 -6.31 6.21 12.27
C ARG A 351 -5.06 5.75 11.49
N LEU A 352 -4.70 4.47 11.59
CA LEU A 352 -3.63 3.89 10.77
C LEU A 352 -4.02 3.80 9.29
N LEU A 353 -3.02 3.81 8.40
CA LEU A 353 -3.23 3.93 6.94
C LEU A 353 -2.89 2.67 6.14
N ASN A 354 -1.83 1.96 6.50
CA ASN A 354 -1.49 0.63 5.99
C ASN A 354 -0.67 -0.17 7.03
N ALA A 355 -0.48 -1.47 6.84
CA ALA A 355 0.44 -2.27 7.64
C ALA A 355 1.16 -3.34 6.79
N THR A 356 2.49 -3.44 6.91
CA THR A 356 3.30 -4.41 6.17
C THR A 356 4.31 -5.10 7.09
N TYR A 357 4.71 -6.34 6.77
CA TYR A 357 5.64 -7.15 7.56
C TYR A 357 6.62 -7.94 6.69
N ALA A 358 7.91 -7.86 7.01
CA ALA A 358 8.94 -8.72 6.43
C ALA A 358 10.11 -8.91 7.42
N HIS A 359 10.72 -10.11 7.40
CA HIS A 359 11.94 -10.47 8.12
C HIS A 359 11.96 -10.07 9.62
N GLY A 360 10.84 -10.28 10.32
CA GLY A 360 10.68 -9.97 11.74
C GLY A 360 10.22 -8.54 12.06
N VAL A 361 10.21 -7.64 11.08
CA VAL A 361 9.81 -6.24 11.23
C VAL A 361 8.42 -6.00 10.65
N MET A 362 7.53 -5.45 11.47
CA MET A 362 6.25 -4.89 11.06
C MET A 362 6.34 -3.35 11.04
N THR A 363 5.68 -2.70 10.10
CA THR A 363 5.59 -1.23 10.04
C THR A 363 4.16 -0.76 9.80
N THR A 364 3.85 0.45 10.28
CA THR A 364 2.57 1.15 10.06
C THR A 364 2.73 2.64 10.37
N GLY A 365 1.80 3.48 9.89
CA GLY A 365 1.83 4.92 10.14
C GLY A 365 0.50 5.63 9.94
N HIS A 366 0.50 6.91 10.31
CA HIS A 366 -0.67 7.80 10.31
C HIS A 366 -0.30 9.28 10.38
N SER A 367 -1.27 10.15 10.08
CA SER A 367 -1.15 11.61 10.22
C SER A 367 -1.33 12.02 11.69
N VAL A 368 -0.43 12.84 12.24
CA VAL A 368 -0.54 13.41 13.60
C VAL A 368 -0.29 14.92 13.63
N ALA A 369 -0.65 15.59 14.71
CA ALA A 369 -0.22 16.97 14.97
C ALA A 369 1.21 17.01 15.54
N ARG A 370 2.02 17.95 15.06
CA ARG A 370 3.35 18.29 15.60
C ARG A 370 3.58 19.79 15.57
N ASP A 371 3.79 20.40 16.73
CA ASP A 371 4.39 21.73 16.82
C ASP A 371 5.93 21.59 16.74
N TRP A 372 6.58 22.50 16.01
CA TRP A 372 8.03 22.52 15.82
C TRP A 372 8.72 23.64 16.62
N GLY A 373 7.98 24.50 17.31
CA GLY A 373 8.52 25.69 18.00
C GLY A 373 8.87 26.83 17.05
N ASP A 374 8.42 26.76 15.79
CA ASP A 374 8.69 27.76 14.72
C ASP A 374 7.76 28.99 14.78
N GLY A 375 6.81 29.01 15.72
CA GLY A 375 5.80 30.07 15.84
C GLY A 375 4.64 29.96 14.85
N LEU A 376 4.62 28.97 13.97
CA LEU A 376 3.57 28.73 12.97
C LEU A 376 2.49 27.75 13.44
N GLY A 377 2.66 27.23 14.67
CA GLY A 377 1.79 26.28 15.36
C GLY A 377 1.79 24.89 14.72
N SER A 378 1.02 23.98 15.31
CA SER A 378 0.93 22.58 14.88
C SER A 378 0.80 22.41 13.36
N ARG A 379 1.74 21.62 12.82
CA ARG A 379 1.75 21.09 11.46
C ARG A 379 1.25 19.64 11.44
N ALA A 380 0.85 19.18 10.27
CA ALA A 380 0.70 17.76 10.01
C ALA A 380 2.07 17.10 9.93
N ALA A 381 2.23 15.94 10.58
CA ALA A 381 3.44 15.14 10.54
C ALA A 381 3.09 13.67 10.28
N ALA A 382 3.95 13.00 9.52
CA ALA A 382 3.88 11.56 9.32
C ALA A 382 4.45 10.85 10.55
N ARG A 383 3.63 10.09 11.27
CA ARG A 383 4.08 9.24 12.38
C ARG A 383 4.35 7.84 11.86
N ILE A 384 5.55 7.33 12.13
CA ILE A 384 6.10 6.09 11.57
C ILE A 384 6.48 5.15 12.72
N TYR A 385 6.10 3.88 12.63
CA TYR A 385 6.38 2.85 13.63
C TYR A 385 7.17 1.69 13.02
N ARG A 386 8.38 1.42 13.52
CA ARG A 386 9.15 0.19 13.27
C ARG A 386 8.94 -0.75 14.45
N MET A 387 8.47 -1.97 14.23
CA MET A 387 8.05 -2.89 15.30
C MET A 387 8.66 -4.28 15.12
N THR A 388 9.25 -4.86 16.16
CA THR A 388 9.61 -6.29 16.15
C THR A 388 8.41 -7.10 16.66
N VAL A 389 7.91 -8.05 15.87
CA VAL A 389 6.69 -8.83 16.19
C VAL A 389 6.94 -10.32 16.05
N ALA A 390 6.69 -11.07 17.12
CA ALA A 390 6.78 -12.53 17.19
C ALA A 390 5.69 -13.11 18.10
N VAL A 391 5.26 -14.35 17.83
CA VAL A 391 4.28 -15.08 18.66
C VAL A 391 4.85 -15.33 20.07
N GLY A 392 4.00 -15.30 21.10
CA GLY A 392 4.40 -15.46 22.49
C GLY A 392 5.18 -14.28 23.10
N GLN A 393 5.50 -13.25 22.32
CA GLN A 393 6.27 -12.08 22.79
C GLN A 393 5.48 -10.77 22.72
N THR A 394 5.79 -9.86 23.64
CA THR A 394 5.33 -8.46 23.59
C THR A 394 6.14 -7.71 22.54
N PRO A 395 5.51 -7.06 21.54
CA PRO A 395 6.23 -6.31 20.52
C PRO A 395 7.05 -5.15 21.08
N SER A 396 8.24 -4.94 20.53
CA SER A 396 8.99 -3.69 20.70
C SER A 396 8.58 -2.70 19.60
N VAL A 397 8.63 -1.40 19.90
CA VAL A 397 8.22 -0.34 18.96
C VAL A 397 9.20 0.84 19.02
N THR A 398 9.85 1.14 17.90
CA THR A 398 10.60 2.38 17.68
C THR A 398 9.73 3.33 16.87
N THR A 399 9.61 4.59 17.31
CA THR A 399 8.68 5.57 16.74
C THR A 399 9.39 6.83 16.26
N VAL A 400 9.06 7.31 15.06
CA VAL A 400 9.53 8.61 14.53
C VAL A 400 8.34 9.52 14.24
N THR A 401 8.49 10.82 14.52
CA THR A 401 7.57 11.88 14.03
C THR A 401 8.27 12.64 12.92
N TYR A 402 7.90 12.33 11.68
CA TYR A 402 8.56 12.80 10.47
C TYR A 402 7.88 14.06 9.92
N GLY A 403 8.69 15.05 9.54
CA GLY A 403 8.26 16.31 8.96
C GLY A 403 9.29 17.42 9.18
N ALA A 404 8.89 18.68 8.96
CA ALA A 404 9.76 19.85 9.09
C ALA A 404 8.96 21.10 9.51
N PRO A 405 9.62 22.13 10.10
CA PRO A 405 9.05 23.46 10.29
C PRO A 405 8.40 24.01 9.01
N GLY A 406 7.31 24.76 9.13
CA GLY A 406 6.61 25.36 7.99
C GLY A 406 5.92 24.39 7.01
N MET A 407 6.03 23.07 7.18
CA MET A 407 5.55 22.07 6.22
C MET A 407 4.53 21.11 6.86
N ASP A 408 3.45 20.83 6.15
CA ASP A 408 2.46 19.81 6.53
C ASP A 408 2.73 18.51 5.75
N TYR A 409 2.87 17.38 6.46
CA TYR A 409 3.06 16.03 5.90
C TYR A 409 1.93 15.10 6.34
N TYR A 410 1.38 14.31 5.42
CA TYR A 410 0.17 13.52 5.62
C TYR A 410 0.11 12.29 4.69
N PHE A 411 -0.79 11.37 4.99
CA PHE A 411 -0.95 10.09 4.28
C PHE A 411 0.34 9.28 4.07
N PRO A 412 1.16 9.02 5.12
CA PRO A 412 2.30 8.12 5.02
C PRO A 412 1.85 6.66 4.80
N ALA A 413 2.14 6.11 3.63
CA ALA A 413 1.98 4.69 3.31
C ALA A 413 3.38 4.05 3.17
N MET A 414 3.58 2.87 3.76
CA MET A 414 4.93 2.38 4.06
C MET A 414 5.13 0.86 3.98
N GLN A 415 6.28 0.48 3.44
CA GLN A 415 6.63 -0.89 3.07
C GLN A 415 7.96 -1.30 3.72
N VAL A 416 7.99 -2.44 4.40
CA VAL A 416 9.25 -3.10 4.80
C VAL A 416 9.83 -3.87 3.60
N ASN A 417 11.11 -3.70 3.31
CA ASN A 417 11.81 -4.49 2.28
C ASN A 417 12.54 -5.73 2.88
N ARG A 418 13.15 -6.53 2.01
CA ARG A 418 14.03 -7.68 2.33
C ARG A 418 15.12 -7.35 3.36
N ASP A 419 15.59 -6.11 3.32
CA ASP A 419 16.74 -5.60 4.07
C ASP A 419 16.33 -4.98 5.43
N LYS A 420 15.02 -4.99 5.75
CA LYS A 420 14.36 -4.43 6.95
C LYS A 420 14.34 -2.89 7.00
N ASP A 421 14.63 -2.25 5.88
CA ASP A 421 14.37 -0.83 5.66
C ASP A 421 12.87 -0.56 5.56
N ILE A 422 12.45 0.65 5.92
CA ILE A 422 11.07 1.09 5.73
C ILE A 422 11.07 2.19 4.67
N LEU A 423 10.55 1.90 3.48
CA LEU A 423 10.39 2.86 2.39
C LEU A 423 8.96 3.39 2.43
N PHE A 424 8.76 4.70 2.29
CA PHE A 424 7.44 5.31 2.46
C PHE A 424 7.18 6.50 1.53
N ILE A 425 5.94 6.56 1.03
CA ILE A 425 5.39 7.67 0.25
C ILE A 425 4.46 8.50 1.13
N MET A 426 4.39 9.80 0.88
CA MET A 426 3.53 10.72 1.64
C MET A 426 3.09 11.91 0.78
N GLY A 427 1.98 12.53 1.17
CA GLY A 427 1.59 13.84 0.70
C GLY A 427 2.28 14.92 1.53
N ARG A 428 2.66 16.03 0.89
CA ARG A 428 3.14 17.22 1.60
C ARG A 428 2.60 18.51 0.97
N SER A 429 2.46 19.56 1.77
CA SER A 429 2.11 20.91 1.31
C SER A 429 2.53 21.98 2.32
N SER A 430 2.34 23.25 1.95
CA SER A 430 2.55 24.38 2.85
C SER A 430 1.63 25.57 2.55
N ASP A 431 1.73 26.60 3.38
CA ASP A 431 1.22 27.95 3.14
C ASP A 431 2.14 28.80 2.23
N SER A 432 3.35 28.32 1.89
CA SER A 432 4.30 29.00 1.00
C SER A 432 4.00 28.72 -0.48
N PRO A 433 4.00 29.74 -1.38
CA PRO A 433 3.73 29.55 -2.81
C PRO A 433 4.76 28.68 -3.56
N ALA A 434 5.83 28.24 -2.89
CA ALA A 434 6.77 27.27 -3.40
C ALA A 434 6.28 25.80 -3.33
N THR A 435 5.28 25.48 -2.48
CA THR A 435 4.85 24.09 -2.23
C THR A 435 3.33 23.98 -2.09
N PHE A 436 2.66 23.65 -3.21
CA PHE A 436 1.27 23.17 -3.24
C PHE A 436 1.17 21.71 -2.74
N ALA A 437 0.01 21.06 -2.85
CA ALA A 437 -0.11 19.64 -2.54
C ALA A 437 0.71 18.81 -3.54
N GLU A 438 1.66 18.03 -3.04
CA GLU A 438 2.60 17.26 -3.85
C GLU A 438 2.99 15.92 -3.21
N VAL A 439 3.43 14.99 -4.04
CA VAL A 439 3.88 13.66 -3.61
C VAL A 439 5.38 13.69 -3.34
N ALA A 440 5.79 13.15 -2.20
CA ALA A 440 7.19 12.93 -1.85
C ALA A 440 7.42 11.52 -1.29
N VAL A 441 8.63 11.00 -1.51
CA VAL A 441 9.07 9.70 -0.97
C VAL A 441 10.21 9.90 0.02
N SER A 442 10.40 8.93 0.92
CA SER A 442 11.63 8.78 1.69
C SER A 442 11.84 7.30 2.07
N ALA A 443 12.91 7.04 2.82
CA ALA A 443 13.24 5.76 3.38
C ALA A 443 13.85 5.90 4.78
N TRP A 444 13.77 4.83 5.57
CA TRP A 444 14.39 4.70 6.88
C TRP A 444 15.17 3.39 6.92
N ARG A 445 16.47 3.48 6.65
CA ARG A 445 17.38 2.33 6.66
C ARG A 445 17.32 1.57 7.99
N ASN A 446 17.54 0.26 7.92
CA ASN A 446 17.75 -0.58 9.09
C ASN A 446 18.96 -0.08 9.92
N GLY A 447 18.92 -0.28 11.24
CA GLY A 447 19.94 0.21 12.19
C GLY A 447 20.05 1.74 12.36
N GLN A 448 19.63 2.55 11.39
CA GLN A 448 19.76 4.01 11.45
C GLN A 448 18.74 4.65 12.42
N PRO A 449 19.12 5.73 13.14
CA PRO A 449 18.27 6.31 14.18
C PRO A 449 17.11 7.18 13.64
N ASN A 450 17.20 7.66 12.39
CA ASN A 450 16.20 8.53 11.77
C ASN A 450 16.00 8.16 10.28
N PRO A 451 14.83 8.46 9.67
CA PRO A 451 14.62 8.43 8.23
C PRO A 451 15.38 9.56 7.51
N GLU A 452 15.56 9.40 6.21
CA GLU A 452 16.20 10.38 5.33
C GLU A 452 15.27 11.55 4.96
N SER A 453 15.85 12.60 4.37
CA SER A 453 15.11 13.74 3.81
C SER A 453 14.18 13.30 2.68
N ALA A 454 12.98 13.90 2.61
CA ALA A 454 11.97 13.52 1.62
C ALA A 454 12.22 14.17 0.26
N THR A 455 12.33 13.34 -0.77
CA THR A 455 12.48 13.78 -2.16
C THR A 455 11.11 13.99 -2.80
N PRO A 456 10.81 15.17 -3.37
CA PRO A 456 9.56 15.42 -4.10
C PRO A 456 9.60 14.70 -5.44
N VAL A 457 8.53 13.98 -5.77
CA VAL A 457 8.45 13.15 -7.00
C VAL A 457 7.32 13.59 -7.94
N ALA A 458 6.28 14.25 -7.43
CA ALA A 458 5.25 14.85 -8.27
C ALA A 458 4.75 16.19 -7.69
N LEU A 459 5.37 17.27 -8.14
CA LEU A 459 5.04 18.65 -7.74
C LEU A 459 3.61 19.02 -8.10
N GLY A 460 2.95 19.75 -7.20
CA GLY A 460 1.67 20.44 -7.45
C GLY A 460 1.89 21.85 -8.02
N ASN A 461 0.88 22.42 -8.69
CA ASN A 461 0.98 23.73 -9.35
C ASN A 461 -0.18 24.71 -9.05
N SER A 462 -1.10 24.32 -8.16
CA SER A 462 -2.29 25.09 -7.81
C SER A 462 -2.84 24.66 -6.46
N ALA A 463 -3.55 25.52 -5.75
CA ALA A 463 -4.38 25.08 -4.63
C ALA A 463 -5.55 24.23 -5.15
N TYR A 464 -5.84 23.12 -4.47
CA TYR A 464 -7.01 22.29 -4.73
C TYR A 464 -8.28 23.03 -4.32
N GLY A 465 -9.29 23.02 -5.20
CA GLY A 465 -10.58 23.68 -4.98
C GLY A 465 -11.57 22.88 -4.12
N GLY A 466 -11.27 21.61 -3.82
CA GLY A 466 -12.06 20.78 -2.91
C GLY A 466 -11.57 20.86 -1.45
N ASN A 467 -12.14 20.00 -0.61
CA ASN A 467 -11.81 19.88 0.83
C ASN A 467 -11.43 18.44 1.20
N ARG A 468 -12.25 17.45 0.80
CA ARG A 468 -11.92 16.02 0.90
C ARG A 468 -10.76 15.71 -0.06
N TRP A 469 -9.62 15.35 0.51
CA TRP A 469 -8.55 14.62 -0.16
C TRP A 469 -8.83 13.11 -0.08
N GLY A 470 -8.01 12.28 -0.71
CA GLY A 470 -8.10 10.81 -0.57
C GLY A 470 -7.90 10.33 0.85
N ASP A 471 -8.51 9.21 1.20
CA ASP A 471 -8.51 8.68 2.57
C ASP A 471 -7.25 7.88 2.95
N TYR A 472 -6.47 7.44 1.96
CA TYR A 472 -5.19 6.77 2.13
C TYR A 472 -4.37 6.90 0.82
N PHE A 473 -3.07 6.63 0.93
CA PHE A 473 -2.14 6.44 -0.20
C PHE A 473 -1.68 4.98 -0.21
N GLY A 474 -1.16 4.51 -1.34
CA GLY A 474 -0.80 3.09 -1.55
C GLY A 474 0.71 2.83 -1.66
N VAL A 475 1.14 1.62 -1.30
CA VAL A 475 2.50 1.09 -1.54
C VAL A 475 2.48 -0.40 -1.83
N GLY A 476 3.45 -0.88 -2.61
CA GLY A 476 3.70 -2.31 -2.79
C GLY A 476 5.19 -2.62 -2.97
N LEU A 477 5.63 -3.77 -2.48
CA LEU A 477 6.99 -4.29 -2.66
C LEU A 477 7.12 -5.00 -4.00
N ASP A 478 8.16 -4.71 -4.77
CA ASP A 478 8.37 -5.34 -6.07
C ASP A 478 8.80 -6.82 -5.90
N PRO A 479 8.00 -7.80 -6.35
CA PRO A 479 8.29 -9.23 -6.18
C PRO A 479 9.43 -9.75 -7.07
N THR A 480 10.10 -8.89 -7.85
CA THR A 480 11.31 -9.29 -8.60
C THR A 480 12.59 -9.15 -7.79
N ASP A 481 12.67 -8.29 -6.78
CA ASP A 481 13.88 -8.15 -5.95
C ASP A 481 13.62 -8.06 -4.44
N MET A 482 12.36 -7.87 -4.03
CA MET A 482 11.95 -7.63 -2.64
C MET A 482 12.63 -6.43 -1.97
N ARG A 483 13.20 -5.51 -2.77
CA ARG A 483 14.01 -4.36 -2.35
C ARG A 483 13.45 -3.04 -2.87
N THR A 484 12.93 -3.07 -4.09
CA THR A 484 12.30 -1.94 -4.76
C THR A 484 10.88 -1.74 -4.27
N VAL A 485 10.54 -0.52 -3.89
CA VAL A 485 9.18 -0.17 -3.44
C VAL A 485 8.54 0.75 -4.46
N TRP A 486 7.28 0.46 -4.74
CA TRP A 486 6.39 1.27 -5.54
C TRP A 486 5.34 1.90 -4.63
N GLY A 487 4.82 3.08 -4.99
CA GLY A 487 3.73 3.71 -4.26
C GLY A 487 3.00 4.76 -5.06
N VAL A 488 1.75 5.04 -4.67
CA VAL A 488 0.89 6.04 -5.29
C VAL A 488 0.53 7.14 -4.29
N GLY A 489 0.57 8.38 -4.75
CA GLY A 489 0.11 9.53 -3.98
C GLY A 489 -0.56 10.57 -4.86
N GLN A 490 -1.14 11.60 -4.22
CA GLN A 490 -1.88 12.67 -4.88
C GLN A 490 -1.16 14.01 -4.83
N ARG A 491 -1.32 14.80 -5.89
CA ARG A 491 -0.88 16.20 -5.98
C ARG A 491 -2.01 17.11 -6.50
N ALA A 492 -1.92 18.41 -6.25
CA ALA A 492 -2.89 19.39 -6.72
C ALA A 492 -2.45 20.06 -8.04
N THR A 493 -3.27 19.93 -9.07
CA THR A 493 -2.97 20.41 -10.44
C THR A 493 -4.20 21.02 -11.09
N GLY A 494 -4.09 22.26 -11.58
CA GLY A 494 -5.18 22.95 -12.30
C GLY A 494 -6.45 23.19 -11.46
N GLY A 495 -6.34 23.24 -10.13
CA GLY A 495 -7.47 23.34 -9.20
C GLY A 495 -8.10 21.99 -8.80
N ASN A 496 -7.72 20.89 -9.46
CA ASN A 496 -8.13 19.52 -9.13
C ASN A 496 -6.95 18.71 -8.54
N TRP A 497 -7.14 17.43 -8.27
CA TRP A 497 -6.08 16.48 -7.91
C TRP A 497 -5.57 15.69 -9.13
N SER A 498 -4.44 15.00 -9.00
CA SER A 498 -4.01 13.91 -9.88
C SER A 498 -3.14 12.89 -9.12
N ALA A 499 -3.27 11.60 -9.45
CA ALA A 499 -2.42 10.54 -8.90
C ALA A 499 -1.04 10.48 -9.59
N TRP A 500 -0.03 10.08 -8.84
CA TRP A 500 1.31 9.75 -9.34
C TRP A 500 1.80 8.46 -8.70
N ILE A 501 2.23 7.52 -9.54
CA ILE A 501 2.92 6.29 -9.15
C ILE A 501 4.42 6.51 -9.27
N GLN A 502 5.17 6.10 -8.25
CA GLN A 502 6.62 6.22 -8.18
C GLN A 502 7.28 4.91 -7.72
N GLU A 503 8.41 4.59 -8.33
CA GLU A 503 9.36 3.54 -7.93
C GLU A 503 10.56 4.19 -7.21
N TRP A 504 11.02 3.63 -6.09
CA TRP A 504 12.29 4.00 -5.45
C TRP A 504 12.86 2.85 -4.63
N ARG A 505 14.18 2.85 -4.41
CA ARG A 505 14.86 1.80 -3.65
C ARG A 505 16.15 2.31 -3.02
N TYR A 506 16.68 1.62 -2.01
CA TYR A 506 18.10 1.77 -1.72
C TYR A 506 18.93 1.10 -2.80
N SER A 507 20.02 1.78 -3.21
CA SER A 507 21.09 1.10 -3.91
C SER A 507 21.71 0.07 -2.97
N VAL A 508 21.93 -1.13 -3.49
CA VAL A 508 22.65 -2.23 -2.83
C VAL A 508 23.92 -2.46 -3.64
N ARG A 509 25.04 -2.66 -2.96
CA ARG A 509 26.30 -3.03 -3.61
C ARG A 509 26.19 -4.49 -4.10
N PRO A 510 26.47 -4.81 -5.37
CA PRO A 510 26.48 -6.20 -5.81
C PRO A 510 27.49 -7.01 -4.99
N GLY A 511 27.08 -8.18 -4.49
CA GLY A 511 27.89 -9.03 -3.61
C GLY A 511 27.76 -8.74 -2.11
N ASP A 512 27.20 -7.58 -1.71
CA ASP A 512 26.94 -7.21 -0.32
C ASP A 512 25.64 -7.90 0.15
N VAL A 513 25.79 -8.98 0.93
CA VAL A 513 24.73 -9.89 1.38
C VAL A 513 24.21 -9.48 2.75
N ASP A 514 25.10 -9.05 3.66
CA ASP A 514 24.72 -8.61 5.01
C ASP A 514 24.37 -7.11 5.12
N LEU A 515 24.72 -6.32 4.09
CA LEU A 515 24.44 -4.89 3.93
C LEU A 515 25.23 -3.98 4.87
N ASN A 516 26.40 -4.43 5.31
CA ASN A 516 27.36 -3.61 6.06
C ASN A 516 28.04 -2.53 5.17
N GLY A 517 28.04 -2.71 3.85
CA GLY A 517 28.60 -1.76 2.88
C GLY A 517 29.91 -2.21 2.21
N CYS A 518 30.46 -3.37 2.60
CA CYS A 518 31.60 -4.05 2.01
C CYS A 518 31.17 -5.21 1.10
N VAL A 519 32.14 -6.00 0.61
CA VAL A 519 31.93 -7.37 0.12
C VAL A 519 33.09 -8.21 0.62
N ASP A 520 32.89 -9.02 1.65
CA ASP A 520 33.98 -9.74 2.33
C ASP A 520 33.68 -11.22 2.64
N ASP A 521 34.48 -11.85 3.49
CA ASP A 521 34.33 -13.26 3.84
C ASP A 521 33.05 -13.56 4.62
N THR A 522 32.38 -12.54 5.18
CA THR A 522 31.04 -12.62 5.77
C THR A 522 29.98 -12.89 4.70
N ASP A 523 30.01 -12.17 3.58
CA ASP A 523 29.06 -12.33 2.48
C ASP A 523 29.26 -13.66 1.75
N LEU A 524 30.53 -14.02 1.54
CA LEU A 524 30.91 -15.32 1.00
C LEU A 524 30.44 -16.47 1.90
N ALA A 525 30.58 -16.34 3.22
CA ALA A 525 30.05 -17.31 4.18
C ALA A 525 28.51 -17.35 4.17
N ALA A 526 27.83 -16.21 3.99
CA ALA A 526 26.37 -16.14 3.94
C ALA A 526 25.77 -16.87 2.71
N VAL A 527 26.41 -16.76 1.53
CA VAL A 527 26.04 -17.56 0.35
C VAL A 527 26.34 -19.04 0.57
N LEU A 528 27.55 -19.38 1.01
CA LEU A 528 27.96 -20.78 1.21
C LEU A 528 27.15 -21.51 2.29
N ALA A 529 26.67 -20.81 3.32
CA ALA A 529 25.79 -21.36 4.36
C ALA A 529 24.35 -21.65 3.86
N ALA A 530 23.94 -21.04 2.75
CA ALA A 530 22.59 -21.14 2.20
C ALA A 530 22.55 -21.86 0.83
N PHE A 531 23.70 -22.30 0.32
CA PHE A 531 23.88 -22.91 -0.99
C PHE A 531 22.98 -24.14 -1.20
N GLY A 532 22.30 -24.20 -2.34
CA GLY A 532 21.36 -25.27 -2.72
C GLY A 532 19.93 -25.09 -2.18
N LEU A 533 19.64 -24.07 -1.38
CA LEU A 533 18.26 -23.74 -1.00
C LEU A 533 17.49 -23.17 -2.19
N ASN A 534 16.19 -23.49 -2.27
CA ASN A 534 15.26 -22.86 -3.22
C ASN A 534 14.36 -21.92 -2.39
N SER A 535 14.71 -20.64 -2.34
CA SER A 535 14.11 -19.66 -1.41
C SER A 535 14.16 -18.22 -1.97
N PRO A 536 13.19 -17.82 -2.83
CA PRO A 536 13.21 -16.56 -3.61
C PRO A 536 13.23 -15.23 -2.83
N LEU A 537 13.33 -15.30 -1.50
CA LEU A 537 13.29 -14.16 -0.59
C LEU A 537 14.50 -14.17 0.37
N HIS A 538 15.45 -15.11 0.22
CA HIS A 538 16.58 -15.27 1.12
C HIS A 538 17.70 -14.25 0.82
N PRO A 539 18.37 -13.63 1.82
CA PRO A 539 19.39 -12.62 1.58
C PRO A 539 20.53 -13.00 0.62
N ALA A 540 20.90 -14.28 0.55
CA ALA A 540 21.92 -14.80 -0.37
C ALA A 540 21.44 -15.18 -1.79
N ASP A 541 20.14 -15.11 -2.10
CA ASP A 541 19.62 -15.17 -3.48
C ASP A 541 19.82 -13.79 -4.12
N LEU A 542 21.02 -13.55 -4.65
CA LEU A 542 21.48 -12.28 -5.18
C LEU A 542 21.05 -12.06 -6.64
N ASN A 543 20.88 -13.13 -7.41
CA ASN A 543 20.40 -13.06 -8.79
C ASN A 543 18.85 -12.92 -8.88
N THR A 544 18.12 -13.26 -7.82
CA THR A 544 16.66 -13.22 -7.65
C THR A 544 15.85 -14.21 -8.49
N ASP A 545 16.47 -15.33 -8.91
CA ASP A 545 15.81 -16.40 -9.68
C ASP A 545 15.00 -17.39 -8.84
N GLY A 546 15.27 -17.46 -7.53
CA GLY A 546 14.65 -18.40 -6.60
C GLY A 546 15.57 -19.47 -6.01
N ARG A 547 16.86 -19.47 -6.36
CA ARG A 547 17.89 -20.37 -5.85
C ARG A 547 19.00 -19.62 -5.13
N ILE A 548 19.97 -20.40 -4.66
CA ILE A 548 21.21 -19.93 -4.05
C ILE A 548 22.29 -20.89 -4.57
N ASP A 549 22.95 -20.56 -5.66
CA ASP A 549 23.93 -21.45 -6.30
C ASP A 549 25.17 -20.73 -6.85
N ASP A 550 25.83 -21.27 -7.88
CA ASP A 550 27.11 -20.76 -8.35
C ASP A 550 27.02 -19.41 -9.07
N ASP A 551 25.83 -18.99 -9.54
CA ASP A 551 25.63 -17.63 -10.05
C ASP A 551 25.63 -16.58 -8.91
N ASP A 552 25.03 -16.85 -7.75
CA ASP A 552 25.08 -15.95 -6.58
C ASP A 552 26.49 -15.87 -5.99
N LEU A 553 27.16 -17.02 -5.93
CA LEU A 553 28.55 -17.11 -5.51
C LEU A 553 29.47 -16.31 -6.45
N ALA A 554 29.20 -16.31 -7.76
CA ALA A 554 29.90 -15.48 -8.73
C ALA A 554 29.64 -13.98 -8.53
N ILE A 555 28.44 -13.56 -8.09
CA ILE A 555 28.15 -12.16 -7.76
C ILE A 555 29.00 -11.69 -6.57
N VAL A 556 29.13 -12.49 -5.50
CA VAL A 556 30.03 -12.14 -4.37
C VAL A 556 31.49 -12.11 -4.83
N LEU A 557 31.97 -13.16 -5.50
CA LEU A 557 33.37 -13.29 -5.90
C LEU A 557 33.82 -12.24 -6.93
N SER A 558 32.92 -11.76 -7.79
CA SER A 558 33.21 -10.70 -8.76
C SER A 558 33.28 -9.29 -8.15
N ASN A 559 32.77 -9.09 -6.94
CA ASN A 559 32.77 -7.81 -6.23
C ASN A 559 33.63 -7.84 -4.95
N PHE A 560 34.31 -8.96 -4.66
CA PHE A 560 35.03 -9.18 -3.41
C PHE A 560 36.10 -8.10 -3.13
N GLY A 561 36.05 -7.50 -1.94
CA GLY A 561 36.86 -6.36 -1.54
C GLY A 561 36.28 -4.98 -1.92
N ALA A 562 35.09 -4.90 -2.54
CA ALA A 562 34.48 -3.63 -2.89
C ALA A 562 33.86 -2.93 -1.67
N GLY A 563 34.35 -1.73 -1.34
CA GLY A 563 33.82 -0.90 -0.24
C GLY A 563 34.58 -1.01 1.08
N CYS A 564 35.51 -1.97 1.18
CA CYS A 564 36.38 -2.21 2.33
C CYS A 564 37.47 -1.14 2.51
#